data_AF-F0YZU0-F1
#
_entry.id   AF-F0YZU0-F1
#
_cell.length_a   1.000
_cell.length_b   1.000
_cell.length_c   1.000
_cell.angle_alpha   90.00
_cell.angle_beta   90.00
_cell.angle_gamma   90.00
#
_symmetry.space_group_name_H-M   'P 1'
#
loop_
_entity.id
_entity.type
_entity.pdbx_description
1 polymer ?
#
loop_
_entity_poly.entity_id
_entity_poly.type
_entity_poly.pdbx_seq_one_letter_code
_entity_poly.pdbx_strand_id
1 'polypeptide(L)'
;MRLLDTYGHLGTRLPGHPDMYKLPGVEANTGVLEHGLSIAAGMALGLRKEPQKVFYVMGDGELPEGSNREAAAAAGQCGQPCCSLKGREV
;
A
#
# COMPACT_ATOMS: atom_id res chain seq x y z
N MET A 1 11.97 -14.44 22.95
CA MET A 1 11.98 -13.02 22.51
C MET A 1 10.84 -12.87 21.51
N ARG A 2 9.91 -11.93 21.72
CA ARG A 2 8.77 -11.72 20.81
C ARG A 2 9.23 -10.90 19.62
N LEU A 3 8.61 -11.08 18.46
CA LEU A 3 9.00 -10.38 17.23
C LEU A 3 8.98 -8.85 17.40
N LEU A 4 7.99 -8.32 18.12
CA LEU A 4 7.85 -6.88 18.40
C LEU A 4 9.00 -6.32 19.25
N ASP A 5 9.63 -7.14 20.10
CA ASP A 5 10.76 -6.71 20.93
C ASP A 5 11.99 -6.35 20.09
N THR A 6 12.00 -6.73 18.80
CA THR A 6 13.09 -6.47 17.86
C THR A 6 12.80 -5.30 16.91
N TYR A 7 11.69 -4.58 17.07
CA TYR A 7 11.34 -3.44 16.21
C TYR A 7 12.45 -2.39 16.17
N GLY A 8 12.86 -1.96 14.98
CA GLY A 8 13.85 -0.91 14.78
C GLY A 8 15.31 -1.28 15.08
N HIS A 9 15.59 -2.52 15.54
CA HIS A 9 16.97 -2.98 15.75
C HIS A 9 17.69 -3.31 14.43
N LEU A 10 19.01 -3.21 14.40
CA LEU A 10 19.79 -3.58 13.23
C LEU A 10 19.62 -5.08 12.92
N GLY A 11 19.30 -5.42 11.66
CA GLY A 11 19.09 -6.80 11.21
C GLY A 11 17.74 -7.41 11.61
N THR A 12 16.84 -6.62 12.18
CA THR A 12 15.48 -7.08 12.51
C THR A 12 14.64 -7.38 11.27
N ARG A 13 13.61 -8.22 11.46
CA ARG A 13 12.53 -8.43 10.48
C ARG A 13 11.49 -7.33 10.48
N LEU A 14 11.47 -6.47 11.51
CA LEU A 14 10.56 -5.33 11.64
C LEU A 14 11.33 -3.99 11.57
N PRO A 15 11.84 -3.61 10.37
CA PRO A 15 12.45 -2.30 10.16
C PRO A 15 11.44 -1.16 10.37
N GLY A 16 11.92 0.08 10.52
CA GLY A 16 11.07 1.25 10.71
C GLY A 16 10.14 1.57 9.53
N HIS A 17 10.45 1.05 8.34
CA HIS A 17 9.61 1.12 7.15
C HIS A 17 9.37 -0.29 6.61
N PRO A 18 8.14 -0.67 6.23
CA PRO A 18 7.82 -2.02 5.73
C PRO A 18 8.73 -2.48 4.59
N ASP A 19 9.24 -3.71 4.72
CA ASP A 19 10.16 -4.33 3.77
C ASP A 19 9.67 -5.73 3.40
N MET A 20 9.28 -5.92 2.14
CA MET A 20 8.71 -7.15 1.61
C MET A 20 9.69 -8.33 1.64
N TYR A 21 11.00 -8.06 1.67
CA TYR A 21 12.03 -9.10 1.72
C TYR A 21 12.34 -9.56 3.15
N LYS A 22 11.91 -8.81 4.17
CA LYS A 22 12.20 -9.11 5.58
C LYS A 22 11.00 -9.72 6.34
N LEU A 23 9.78 -9.31 5.99
CA LEU A 23 8.57 -9.76 6.66
C LEU A 23 7.56 -10.38 5.66
N PRO A 24 7.34 -11.71 5.72
CA PRO A 24 6.28 -12.37 4.97
C PRO A 24 4.91 -11.76 5.30
N GLY A 25 4.11 -11.50 4.26
CA GLY A 25 2.83 -10.80 4.37
C GLY A 25 2.91 -9.29 4.14
N VAL A 26 4.11 -8.73 3.95
CA VAL A 26 4.29 -7.37 3.43
C VAL A 26 4.37 -7.46 1.91
N GLU A 27 3.36 -6.91 1.23
CA GLU A 27 3.19 -7.01 -0.22
C GLU A 27 4.10 -6.06 -1.01
N ALA A 28 4.55 -4.96 -0.40
CA ALA A 28 5.37 -3.96 -1.04
C ALA A 28 6.28 -3.24 -0.04
N ASN A 29 7.43 -2.77 -0.51
CA ASN A 29 8.27 -1.83 0.23
C ASN A 29 7.60 -0.46 0.25
N THR A 30 7.38 0.10 1.43
CA THR A 30 6.82 1.45 1.61
C THR A 30 7.74 2.28 2.50
N GLY A 31 7.56 3.60 2.54
CA GLY A 31 8.35 4.49 3.41
C GLY A 31 8.71 5.83 2.77
N VAL A 32 8.68 5.89 1.45
CA VAL A 32 8.41 7.16 0.76
C VAL A 32 6.91 7.35 0.71
N LEU A 33 6.48 8.59 0.89
CA LEU A 33 5.08 8.96 0.70
C LEU A 33 4.70 8.67 -0.76
N GLU A 34 3.43 8.77 -1.12
CA GLU A 34 2.94 8.78 -2.52
C GLU A 34 2.95 7.49 -3.37
N HIS A 35 3.84 6.52 -3.20
CA HIS A 35 3.90 5.37 -4.13
C HIS A 35 2.86 4.27 -3.87
N GLY A 36 2.33 4.20 -2.66
CA GLY A 36 1.50 3.07 -2.24
C GLY A 36 0.15 2.99 -2.97
N LEU A 37 -0.46 4.13 -3.33
CA LEU A 37 -1.74 4.14 -4.06
C LEU A 37 -1.59 3.59 -5.48
N SER A 38 -0.51 3.95 -6.17
CA SER A 38 -0.18 3.43 -7.50
C SER A 38 0.03 1.91 -7.50
N ILE A 39 0.74 1.41 -6.49
CA ILE A 39 0.95 -0.04 -6.30
C ILE A 39 -0.40 -0.73 -6.05
N ALA A 40 -1.23 -0.19 -5.16
CA ALA A 40 -2.55 -0.74 -4.88
C ALA A 40 -3.47 -0.76 -6.12
N ALA A 41 -3.46 0.31 -6.92
CA ALA A 41 -4.20 0.38 -8.18
C ALA A 41 -3.71 -0.68 -9.19
N GLY A 42 -2.39 -0.88 -9.31
CA GLY A 42 -1.80 -1.93 -10.15
C GLY A 42 -2.17 -3.34 -9.69
N MET A 43 -2.12 -3.60 -8.37
CA MET A 43 -2.55 -4.88 -7.79
C MET A 43 -4.03 -5.15 -8.06
N ALA A 44 -4.89 -4.14 -7.89
CA ALA A 44 -6.32 -4.27 -8.16
C ALA A 44 -6.61 -4.57 -9.64
N LEU A 45 -5.86 -3.96 -10.56
CA LEU A 45 -5.95 -4.22 -11.99
C LEU A 45 -5.49 -5.65 -12.36
N GLY A 46 -4.44 -6.14 -11.71
CA GLY A 46 -3.94 -7.52 -11.86
C GLY A 46 -4.95 -8.56 -11.37
N LEU A 47 -5.61 -8.27 -10.25
CA LEU A 47 -6.60 -9.15 -9.61
C LEU A 47 -8.03 -8.96 -10.13
N ARG A 48 -8.23 -8.25 -11.25
CA ARG A 48 -9.57 -7.89 -11.75
C ARG A 48 -10.54 -9.05 -12.01
N LYS A 49 -10.01 -10.24 -12.27
CA LYS A 49 -10.82 -11.44 -12.55
C LYS A 49 -11.04 -12.30 -11.29
N GLU A 50 -10.39 -11.95 -10.19
CA GLU A 50 -10.44 -12.68 -8.94
C GLU A 50 -11.44 -12.00 -7.99
N PRO A 51 -12.11 -12.77 -7.10
CA PRO A 51 -13.01 -12.21 -6.09
C PRO A 51 -12.26 -11.56 -4.91
N GLN A 52 -11.03 -11.10 -5.12
CA GLN A 52 -10.16 -10.49 -4.11
C GLN A 52 -10.33 -8.97 -4.06
N LYS A 53 -9.97 -8.37 -2.92
CA LYS A 53 -10.01 -6.92 -2.72
C LYS A 53 -8.62 -6.44 -2.32
N VAL A 54 -8.21 -5.32 -2.89
CA VAL A 54 -6.98 -4.61 -2.52
C VAL A 54 -7.34 -3.44 -1.64
N PHE A 55 -6.66 -3.31 -0.51
CA PHE A 55 -6.85 -2.20 0.43
C PHE A 55 -5.57 -1.39 0.51
N TYR A 56 -5.72 -0.07 0.56
CA TYR A 56 -4.65 0.88 0.81
C TYR A 56 -5.09 1.83 1.90
N VAL A 57 -4.22 2.07 2.88
CA VAL A 57 -4.41 3.04 3.94
C VAL A 57 -3.40 4.15 3.71
N MET A 58 -3.89 5.38 3.62
CA MET A 58 -3.06 6.58 3.46
C MET A 58 -3.40 7.57 4.56
N GLY A 59 -2.41 8.39 4.93
CA GLY A 59 -2.60 9.53 5.82
C GLY A 59 -2.60 10.85 5.08
N ASP A 60 -2.90 11.93 5.79
CA ASP A 60 -3.00 13.29 5.24
C ASP A 60 -1.71 13.78 4.58
N GLY A 61 -0.56 13.30 5.06
CA GLY A 61 0.75 13.66 4.48
C GLY A 61 0.94 13.12 3.06
N GLU A 62 0.21 12.08 2.66
CA GLU A 62 0.31 11.51 1.31
C GLU A 62 -0.72 12.11 0.35
N LEU A 63 -1.86 12.61 0.84
CA LEU A 63 -2.92 13.20 0.02
C LEU A 63 -2.49 14.33 -0.94
N PRO A 64 -1.62 15.28 -0.55
CA PRO A 64 -1.24 16.39 -1.43
C PRO A 64 -0.35 15.95 -2.59
N GLU A 65 0.12 14.71 -2.59
CA GLU A 65 1.11 14.23 -3.54
C GLU A 65 0.50 13.97 -4.91
N GLY A 66 1.17 14.46 -5.96
CA GLY A 66 0.66 14.45 -7.33
C GLY A 66 0.42 13.04 -7.86
N SER A 67 1.30 12.11 -7.51
CA SER A 67 1.23 10.71 -7.90
C SER A 67 -0.02 10.01 -7.34
N ASN A 68 -0.51 10.42 -6.16
CA ASN A 68 -1.78 9.93 -5.62
C ASN A 68 -2.98 10.42 -6.43
N ARG A 69 -2.96 11.68 -6.90
CA ARG A 69 -4.01 12.19 -7.81
C ARG A 69 -4.03 11.43 -9.13
N GLU A 70 -2.86 11.16 -9.71
CA GLU A 70 -2.76 10.40 -10.96
C GLU A 70 -3.26 8.96 -10.78
N ALA A 71 -2.86 8.29 -9.71
CA ALA A 71 -3.30 6.93 -9.40
C ALA A 71 -4.82 6.85 -9.18
N ALA A 72 -5.40 7.80 -8.45
CA ALA A 72 -6.85 7.87 -8.24
C ALA A 72 -7.62 8.10 -9.55
N ALA A 73 -7.12 9.00 -10.41
CA ALA A 73 -7.71 9.26 -11.72
C ALA A 73 -7.65 8.02 -12.63
N ALA A 74 -6.51 7.32 -12.64
CA ALA A 74 -6.33 6.08 -13.38
C ALA A 74 -7.27 4.98 -12.87
N ALA A 75 -7.39 4.81 -11.54
CA ALA A 75 -8.28 3.82 -10.94
C ALA A 75 -9.76 4.08 -11.29
N GLY A 76 -10.18 5.34 -11.32
CA GLY A 76 -11.54 5.75 -11.72
C GLY A 76 -11.83 5.48 -13.21
N GLN A 77 -10.87 5.74 -14.09
CA GLN A 77 -11.01 5.48 -15.53
C GLN A 77 -11.09 3.99 -15.85
N CYS A 78 -10.45 3.13 -15.06
CA CYS A 78 -10.52 1.69 -15.27
C CYS A 78 -11.92 1.09 -14.98
N GLY A 79 -12.85 1.83 -14.37
CA GLY A 79 -14.27 1.46 -14.28
C GLY A 79 -14.57 0.18 -13.48
N GLN A 80 -13.72 -0.18 -12.50
CA GLN A 80 -13.77 -1.50 -11.87
C GLN A 80 -14.27 -1.46 -10.42
N PRO A 81 -15.21 -2.34 -10.04
CA PRO A 81 -15.77 -2.40 -8.68
C PRO A 81 -14.77 -2.88 -7.62
N CYS A 82 -13.67 -3.54 -8.04
CA CYS A 82 -12.57 -3.94 -7.14
C CYS A 82 -11.66 -2.78 -6.72
N CYS A 83 -11.61 -1.69 -7.50
CA CYS A 83 -10.92 -0.45 -7.17
C CYS A 83 -11.76 0.47 -6.28
N SER A 84 -12.65 -0.09 -5.45
CA SER A 84 -13.22 0.66 -4.33
C SER A 84 -12.11 0.79 -3.27
N LEU A 85 -11.14 1.66 -3.59
CA LEU A 85 -10.11 2.13 -2.68
C LEU A 85 -10.85 2.82 -1.54
N LYS A 86 -11.17 2.05 -0.51
CA LYS A 86 -11.79 2.58 0.69
C LYS A 86 -10.68 3.23 1.49
N GLY A 87 -10.27 4.42 1.04
CA GLY A 87 -9.44 5.32 1.81
C GLY A 87 -10.17 5.58 3.12
N ARG A 88 -9.61 5.05 4.21
CA ARG A 88 -9.96 5.49 5.55
C ARG A 88 -8.81 6.38 5.96
N GLU A 89 -9.07 7.69 6.03
CA GLU A 89 -8.18 8.62 6.70
C GLU A 89 -7.96 8.11 8.12
N VAL A 90 -6.68 8.03 8.52
CA VAL A 90 -6.24 7.65 9.86
C VAL A 90 -5.70 8.86 10.59
#